data_AF-A0A2D7NCW2-F1
#
_entry.id   AF-A0A2D7NCW2-F1
#
_cell.length_a   1.000
_cell.length_b   1.000
_cell.length_c   1.000
_cell.angle_alpha   90.00
_cell.angle_beta   90.00
_cell.angle_gamma   90.00
#
_symmetry.space_group_name_H-M   'P 1'
#
loop_
_entity.id
_entity.type
_entity.pdbx_description
1 polymer ?
#
loop_
_entity_poly.entity_id
_entity_poly.type
_entity_poly.pdbx_seq_one_letter_code
_entity_poly.pdbx_strand_id
1 'polypeptide(L)'
;MLSLNYIETEYVMLGCDDEFYLQSSLNSCLNRLSQDKTLVCCMGRAMGFSFYNNTVVGHNVYHKLKNRFQDDDDPAIRLKKHFSDYTIAHMYGVTRASFWKIIAKSVFSKEYNFFAAMELQLEFLILYAGKSTVLPELMWMRSGENDGIRNTSPSLTTSFDFFTWWRSSENKKEKNDFINRIKFACHEINQLNNKRYDLDIFNLFENYFQFNRPKFYNKFYKYLPSFIRDIIKYFFKMFGHDVTKRTPLNNIIKSLIDNGIKVELSDLKKIEQTINLFYSEKK
;
A
#
# COMPACT_ATOMS: atom_id res chain seq x y z
N MET A 1 5.28 -16.81 -9.91
CA MET A 1 4.66 -16.80 -11.26
C MET A 1 3.60 -17.89 -11.45
N LEU A 2 3.72 -19.07 -10.83
CA LEU A 2 2.74 -20.17 -10.97
C LEU A 2 1.29 -19.76 -10.63
N SER A 3 1.08 -18.91 -9.62
CA SER A 3 -0.26 -18.45 -9.22
C SER A 3 -0.99 -17.64 -10.30
N LEU A 4 -0.28 -16.96 -11.21
CA LEU A 4 -0.92 -16.13 -12.24
C LEU A 4 -1.73 -16.95 -13.25
N ASN A 5 -1.32 -18.21 -13.48
CA ASN A 5 -1.99 -19.13 -14.39
C ASN A 5 -3.34 -19.61 -13.85
N TYR A 6 -3.59 -19.45 -12.55
CA TYR A 6 -4.83 -19.85 -11.88
C TYR A 6 -5.81 -18.68 -11.65
N ILE A 7 -5.47 -17.47 -12.11
CA ILE A 7 -6.39 -16.32 -12.03
C ILE A 7 -7.38 -16.41 -13.20
N GLU A 8 -8.60 -16.86 -12.90
CA GLU A 8 -9.69 -17.03 -13.88
C GLU A 8 -10.80 -15.97 -13.74
N THR A 9 -10.83 -15.24 -12.62
CA THR A 9 -11.83 -14.22 -12.32
C THR A 9 -11.54 -12.88 -13.01
N GLU A 10 -12.58 -12.06 -13.23
CA GLU A 10 -12.43 -10.70 -13.81
C GLU A 10 -11.63 -9.76 -12.90
N TYR A 11 -11.70 -9.99 -11.58
CA TYR A 11 -11.09 -9.16 -10.55
C TYR A 11 -10.19 -10.00 -9.65
N VAL A 12 -9.14 -9.37 -9.11
CA VAL A 12 -8.15 -9.98 -8.23
C VAL A 12 -7.66 -8.95 -7.21
N MET A 13 -7.15 -9.42 -6.09
CA MET A 13 -6.53 -8.60 -5.06
C MET A 13 -5.34 -9.36 -4.50
N LEU A 14 -4.30 -8.63 -4.07
CA LEU A 14 -3.23 -9.20 -3.27
C LEU A 14 -3.64 -9.13 -1.79
N GLY A 15 -4.09 -10.25 -1.24
CA GLY A 15 -4.38 -10.36 0.19
C GLY A 15 -3.09 -10.58 0.99
N CYS A 16 -3.01 -9.94 2.16
CA CYS A 16 -1.98 -10.18 3.15
C CYS A 16 -2.48 -11.14 4.25
N ASP A 17 -1.54 -11.83 4.88
CA ASP A 17 -1.76 -12.80 5.95
C ASP A 17 -2.09 -12.14 7.30
N ASP A 18 -1.81 -10.84 7.45
CA ASP A 18 -2.09 -10.03 8.63
C ASP A 18 -3.36 -9.17 8.50
N GLU A 19 -4.28 -9.46 7.58
CA GLU A 19 -5.45 -8.62 7.30
C GLU A 19 -6.80 -9.37 7.29
N PHE A 20 -7.83 -8.74 7.86
CA PHE A 20 -9.23 -9.14 7.65
C PHE A 20 -9.91 -8.18 6.69
N TYR A 21 -10.67 -8.70 5.73
CA TYR A 21 -11.44 -7.90 4.77
C TYR A 21 -12.94 -7.95 5.06
N LEU A 22 -13.62 -6.81 4.95
CA LEU A 22 -15.07 -6.72 5.06
C LEU A 22 -15.70 -7.07 3.70
N GLN A 23 -16.49 -8.13 3.67
CA GLN A 23 -17.12 -8.65 2.47
C GLN A 23 -18.00 -7.60 1.76
N SER A 24 -18.76 -6.83 2.54
CA SER A 24 -19.57 -5.71 2.05
C SER A 24 -18.77 -4.70 1.23
N SER A 25 -17.62 -4.27 1.72
CA SER A 25 -16.76 -3.29 1.05
C SER A 25 -16.07 -3.87 -0.18
N LEU A 26 -15.73 -5.17 -0.17
CA LEU A 26 -15.26 -5.87 -1.37
C LEU A 26 -16.34 -5.87 -2.46
N ASN A 27 -17.59 -6.16 -2.09
CA ASN A 27 -18.73 -6.09 -3.02
C ASN A 27 -18.92 -4.67 -3.57
N SER A 28 -18.79 -3.63 -2.73
CA SER A 28 -18.83 -2.23 -3.20
C SER A 28 -17.72 -1.93 -4.21
N CYS A 29 -16.51 -2.43 -3.99
CA CYS A 29 -15.40 -2.26 -4.94
C CYS A 29 -15.69 -2.97 -6.28
N LEU A 30 -16.19 -4.21 -6.24
CA LEU A 30 -16.57 -4.98 -7.43
C LEU A 30 -17.69 -4.27 -8.21
N ASN A 31 -18.71 -3.77 -7.52
CA ASN A 31 -19.80 -3.00 -8.13
C ASN A 31 -19.29 -1.71 -8.78
N ARG A 32 -18.38 -0.99 -8.13
CA ARG A 32 -17.80 0.23 -8.70
C ARG A 32 -16.99 -0.07 -9.95
N LEU A 33 -16.18 -1.10 -9.94
CA LEU A 33 -15.42 -1.54 -11.12
C LEU A 33 -16.33 -2.08 -12.22
N SER A 34 -17.42 -2.78 -11.89
CA SER A 34 -18.32 -3.30 -12.92
C SER A 34 -19.05 -2.18 -13.66
N GLN A 35 -19.44 -1.11 -12.94
CA GLN A 35 -20.12 0.08 -13.46
C GLN A 35 -19.21 1.00 -14.25
N ASP A 36 -17.95 1.15 -13.84
CA ASP A 36 -16.99 2.05 -14.49
C ASP A 36 -15.81 1.26 -15.09
N LYS A 37 -15.89 1.03 -16.41
CA LYS A 37 -14.85 0.31 -17.15
C LYS A 37 -13.54 1.08 -17.27
N THR A 38 -13.51 2.38 -16.95
CA THR A 38 -12.28 3.19 -16.95
C THR A 38 -11.44 3.01 -15.68
N LEU A 39 -12.06 2.53 -14.59
CA LEU A 39 -11.36 2.15 -13.37
C LEU A 39 -10.65 0.81 -13.53
N VAL A 40 -9.38 0.79 -13.11
CA VAL A 40 -8.55 -0.41 -13.03
C VAL A 40 -8.50 -0.96 -11.61
N CYS A 41 -8.51 -0.07 -10.60
CA CYS A 41 -8.37 -0.43 -9.19
C CYS A 41 -9.39 0.30 -8.32
N CYS A 42 -10.01 -0.41 -7.39
CA CYS A 42 -10.91 0.14 -6.39
C CYS A 42 -10.59 -0.45 -5.03
N MET A 43 -10.57 0.40 -4.00
CA MET A 43 -10.34 -0.01 -2.61
C MET A 43 -11.22 0.80 -1.68
N GLY A 44 -11.22 0.46 -0.39
CA GLY A 44 -11.78 1.28 0.67
C GLY A 44 -10.72 1.80 1.63
N ARG A 45 -11.19 2.21 2.79
CA ARG A 45 -10.41 2.66 3.94
C ARG A 45 -9.95 1.47 4.76
N ALA A 46 -9.00 1.71 5.63
CA ALA A 46 -8.45 0.69 6.52
C ALA A 46 -8.43 1.18 7.95
N MET A 47 -8.50 0.24 8.88
CA MET A 47 -8.18 0.46 10.28
C MET A 47 -7.21 -0.62 10.76
N GLY A 48 -6.48 -0.37 11.83
CA GLY A 48 -5.68 -1.38 12.49
C GLY A 48 -6.42 -1.96 13.69
N PHE A 49 -6.07 -3.18 14.09
CA PHE A 49 -6.57 -3.79 15.32
C PHE A 49 -5.47 -4.51 16.10
N SER A 50 -5.72 -4.79 17.37
CA SER A 50 -4.89 -5.66 18.21
C SER A 50 -5.74 -6.29 19.30
N PHE A 51 -5.29 -7.41 19.87
CA PHE A 51 -5.88 -7.96 21.08
C PHE A 51 -5.11 -7.52 22.34
N TYR A 52 -5.82 -6.95 23.32
CA TYR A 52 -5.24 -6.45 24.57
C TYR A 52 -6.21 -6.60 25.73
N ASN A 53 -5.77 -7.10 26.90
CA ASN A 53 -6.59 -7.27 28.09
C ASN A 53 -7.95 -7.97 27.82
N ASN A 54 -7.93 -9.08 27.07
CA ASN A 54 -9.13 -9.83 26.64
C ASN A 54 -10.14 -9.03 25.81
N THR A 55 -9.71 -7.98 25.11
CA THR A 55 -10.59 -7.21 24.21
C THR A 55 -9.87 -6.82 22.93
N VAL A 56 -10.64 -6.70 21.85
CA VAL A 56 -10.16 -6.17 20.58
C VAL A 56 -10.13 -4.64 20.68
N VAL A 57 -8.96 -4.06 20.41
CA VAL A 57 -8.77 -2.61 20.33
C VAL A 57 -8.46 -2.21 18.90
N GLY A 58 -8.93 -1.04 18.49
CA GLY A 58 -8.65 -0.46 17.19
C GLY A 58 -7.53 0.58 17.24
N HIS A 59 -7.00 0.90 16.06
CA HIS A 59 -6.21 2.10 15.80
C HIS A 59 -6.36 2.60 14.36
N ASN A 60 -6.01 3.87 14.11
CA ASN A 60 -6.02 4.42 12.76
C ASN A 60 -4.77 3.95 11.98
N VAL A 61 -4.95 3.63 10.71
CA VAL A 61 -3.86 3.35 9.76
C VAL A 61 -4.16 4.07 8.44
N TYR A 62 -3.11 4.32 7.64
CA TYR A 62 -3.24 4.85 6.28
C TYR A 62 -4.15 6.08 6.13
N HIS A 63 -4.02 7.06 7.03
CA HIS A 63 -4.89 8.26 7.05
C HIS A 63 -4.98 8.97 5.69
N LYS A 64 -3.87 8.98 4.93
CA LYS A 64 -3.73 9.57 3.57
C LYS A 64 -4.57 8.93 2.46
N LEU A 65 -5.25 7.81 2.72
CA LEU A 65 -6.22 7.24 1.78
C LEU A 65 -7.50 8.08 1.66
N LYS A 66 -7.68 9.11 2.51
CA LYS A 66 -8.95 9.83 2.61
C LYS A 66 -9.06 10.72 1.38
N ASN A 67 -10.20 10.67 0.70
CA ASN A 67 -10.46 11.48 -0.49
C ASN A 67 -9.41 11.28 -1.61
N ARG A 68 -8.83 10.08 -1.71
CA ARG A 68 -7.79 9.79 -2.68
C ARG A 68 -8.43 9.22 -3.96
N PHE A 69 -8.37 10.01 -5.02
CA PHE A 69 -8.88 9.68 -6.35
C PHE A 69 -7.80 9.94 -7.39
N GLN A 70 -7.60 8.97 -8.29
CA GLN A 70 -6.69 9.06 -9.43
C GLN A 70 -7.49 8.84 -10.70
N ASP A 71 -8.22 9.88 -11.10
CA ASP A 71 -9.29 9.86 -12.09
C ASP A 71 -8.94 10.60 -13.40
N ASP A 72 -7.75 11.20 -13.45
CA ASP A 72 -7.21 11.82 -14.67
C ASP A 72 -7.06 10.76 -15.77
N ASP A 73 -7.21 11.13 -17.04
CA ASP A 73 -7.00 10.23 -18.17
C ASP A 73 -5.51 10.01 -18.48
N ASP A 74 -4.65 10.98 -18.17
CA ASP A 74 -3.20 10.90 -18.38
C ASP A 74 -2.50 10.17 -17.21
N PRO A 75 -1.86 9.01 -17.47
CA PRO A 75 -1.06 8.31 -16.46
C PRO A 75 0.05 9.18 -15.85
N ALA A 76 0.66 10.12 -16.59
CA ALA A 76 1.69 10.99 -16.04
C ALA A 76 1.14 11.90 -14.94
N ILE A 77 -0.08 12.41 -15.12
CA ILE A 77 -0.75 13.27 -14.13
C ILE A 77 -1.12 12.45 -12.89
N ARG A 78 -1.71 11.26 -13.07
CA ARG A 78 -2.03 10.34 -11.95
C ARG A 78 -0.78 9.99 -11.13
N LEU A 79 0.30 9.60 -11.80
CA LEU A 79 1.56 9.23 -11.16
C LEU A 79 2.21 10.42 -10.44
N LYS A 80 2.26 11.60 -11.07
CA LYS A 80 2.80 12.81 -10.44
C LYS A 80 2.00 13.20 -9.20
N LYS A 81 0.67 13.19 -9.28
CA LYS A 81 -0.22 13.46 -8.14
C LYS A 81 0.03 12.48 -7.01
N HIS A 82 0.03 11.18 -7.31
CA HIS A 82 0.26 10.12 -6.33
C HIS A 82 1.64 10.22 -5.67
N PHE A 83 2.73 10.41 -6.44
CA PHE A 83 4.08 10.50 -5.88
C PHE A 83 4.38 11.82 -5.18
N SER A 84 3.65 12.90 -5.46
CA SER A 84 3.80 14.16 -4.73
C SER A 84 3.30 14.08 -3.28
N ASP A 85 2.34 13.20 -3.00
CA ASP A 85 1.87 12.86 -1.67
C ASP A 85 1.80 11.34 -1.57
N TYR A 86 2.96 10.67 -1.51
CA TYR A 86 3.00 9.22 -1.56
C TYR A 86 2.32 8.59 -0.32
N THR A 87 1.52 7.56 -0.60
CA THR A 87 1.03 6.56 0.37
C THR A 87 0.77 5.29 -0.41
N ILE A 88 1.01 4.13 0.20
CA ILE A 88 0.58 2.85 -0.37
C ILE A 88 -0.95 2.87 -0.38
N ALA A 89 -1.53 2.76 -1.56
CA ALA A 89 -2.97 2.77 -1.76
C ALA A 89 -3.38 1.53 -2.56
N HIS A 90 -2.84 1.38 -3.75
CA HIS A 90 -3.28 0.44 -4.78
C HIS A 90 -2.95 -1.01 -4.51
N MET A 91 -1.89 -1.30 -3.75
CA MET A 91 -1.46 -2.68 -3.47
C MET A 91 -2.58 -3.56 -2.88
N TYR A 92 -3.42 -3.00 -2.00
CA TYR A 92 -4.51 -3.72 -1.31
C TYR A 92 -5.87 -3.58 -2.02
N GLY A 93 -5.88 -2.97 -3.21
CA GLY A 93 -7.11 -2.73 -3.95
C GLY A 93 -7.56 -3.92 -4.79
N VAL A 94 -8.87 -4.04 -4.97
CA VAL A 94 -9.46 -4.92 -5.98
C VAL A 94 -9.09 -4.35 -7.35
N THR A 95 -8.42 -5.16 -8.16
CA THR A 95 -7.86 -4.76 -9.45
C THR A 95 -8.40 -5.67 -10.55
N ARG A 96 -8.59 -5.13 -11.75
CA ARG A 96 -8.92 -5.94 -12.93
C ARG A 96 -7.81 -6.94 -13.23
N ALA A 97 -8.18 -8.22 -13.35
CA ALA A 97 -7.25 -9.32 -13.49
C ALA A 97 -6.36 -9.21 -14.75
N SER A 98 -6.89 -8.67 -15.85
CA SER A 98 -6.13 -8.49 -17.09
C SER A 98 -4.91 -7.59 -16.90
N PHE A 99 -5.07 -6.45 -16.22
CA PHE A 99 -3.95 -5.56 -15.88
C PHE A 99 -3.07 -6.18 -14.79
N TRP A 100 -3.67 -6.76 -13.74
CA TRP A 100 -2.92 -7.39 -12.65
C TRP A 100 -1.95 -8.45 -13.16
N LYS A 101 -2.34 -9.30 -14.12
CA LYS A 101 -1.45 -10.33 -14.68
C LYS A 101 -0.17 -9.75 -15.28
N ILE A 102 -0.27 -8.66 -16.03
CA ILE A 102 0.89 -7.96 -16.61
C ILE A 102 1.76 -7.37 -15.49
N ILE A 103 1.12 -6.66 -14.56
CA ILE A 103 1.78 -5.99 -13.44
C ILE A 103 2.54 -7.00 -12.58
N ALA A 104 1.84 -8.03 -12.10
CA ALA A 104 2.38 -9.05 -11.23
C ALA A 104 3.49 -9.86 -11.91
N LYS A 105 3.37 -10.19 -13.20
CA LYS A 105 4.44 -10.84 -13.97
C LYS A 105 5.70 -9.96 -13.98
N SER A 106 5.55 -8.65 -14.15
CA SER A 106 6.67 -7.73 -14.10
C SER A 106 7.28 -7.64 -12.70
N VAL A 107 6.48 -7.29 -11.70
CA VAL A 107 6.93 -7.02 -10.32
C VAL A 107 7.54 -8.25 -9.64
N PHE A 108 6.87 -9.40 -9.69
CA PHE A 108 7.27 -10.58 -8.92
C PHE A 108 8.29 -11.48 -9.62
N SER A 109 8.79 -11.09 -10.79
CA SER A 109 9.81 -11.87 -11.50
C SER A 109 11.24 -11.51 -11.10
N LYS A 110 11.43 -10.41 -10.37
CA LYS A 110 12.74 -9.99 -9.88
C LYS A 110 12.60 -9.09 -8.65
N GLU A 111 13.38 -9.38 -7.62
CA GLU A 111 13.59 -8.48 -6.49
C GLU A 111 14.66 -7.42 -6.80
N TYR A 112 14.48 -6.21 -6.28
CA TYR A 112 15.45 -5.11 -6.37
C TYR A 112 16.05 -4.78 -5.01
N ASN A 113 17.30 -4.29 -5.01
CA ASN A 113 18.08 -4.02 -3.79
C ASN A 113 17.67 -2.74 -3.03
N PHE A 114 16.37 -2.52 -2.84
CA PHE A 114 15.86 -1.48 -1.95
C PHE A 114 14.52 -1.85 -1.31
N PHE A 115 14.33 -1.39 -0.08
CA PHE A 115 13.14 -1.59 0.74
C PHE A 115 11.87 -1.17 -0.01
N ALA A 116 10.84 -2.02 0.07
CA ALA A 116 9.53 -1.77 -0.52
C ALA A 116 9.54 -1.58 -2.06
N ALA A 117 10.52 -2.17 -2.76
CA ALA A 117 10.57 -2.15 -4.23
C ALA A 117 9.29 -2.66 -4.89
N MET A 118 8.76 -3.78 -4.38
CA MET A 118 7.50 -4.36 -4.84
C MET A 118 6.34 -3.36 -4.71
N GLU A 119 6.18 -2.75 -3.54
CA GLU A 119 5.09 -1.79 -3.27
C GLU A 119 5.19 -0.61 -4.24
N LEU A 120 6.38 -0.03 -4.39
CA LEU A 120 6.60 1.10 -5.27
C LEU A 120 6.29 0.76 -6.75
N GLN A 121 6.64 -0.44 -7.21
CA GLN A 121 6.33 -0.88 -8.58
C GLN A 121 4.84 -1.14 -8.78
N LEU A 122 4.14 -1.71 -7.79
CA LEU A 122 2.70 -1.95 -7.83
C LEU A 122 1.93 -0.62 -7.91
N GLU A 123 2.24 0.34 -7.04
CA GLU A 123 1.62 1.67 -7.04
C GLU A 123 1.83 2.37 -8.39
N PHE A 124 3.04 2.28 -8.96
CA PHE A 124 3.34 2.84 -10.28
C PHE A 124 2.48 2.19 -11.37
N LEU A 125 2.56 0.87 -11.50
CA LEU A 125 2.00 0.18 -12.67
C LEU A 125 0.46 0.13 -12.63
N ILE A 126 -0.16 0.09 -11.45
CA ILE A 126 -1.62 0.17 -11.33
C ILE A 126 -2.13 1.54 -11.80
N LEU A 127 -1.45 2.63 -11.41
CA LEU A 127 -1.82 3.97 -11.84
C LEU A 127 -1.48 4.26 -13.30
N TYR A 128 -0.43 3.64 -13.83
CA TYR A 128 -0.17 3.67 -15.26
C TYR A 128 -1.29 2.97 -16.04
N ALA A 129 -1.74 1.80 -15.57
CA ALA A 129 -2.80 1.00 -16.21
C ALA A 129 -4.13 1.72 -16.36
N GLY A 130 -4.54 2.52 -15.37
CA GLY A 130 -5.75 3.31 -15.49
C GLY A 130 -6.13 4.02 -14.20
N LYS A 131 -7.41 4.40 -14.12
CA LYS A 131 -7.93 5.17 -13.00
C LYS A 131 -8.09 4.31 -11.75
N SER A 132 -8.02 4.95 -10.59
CA SER A 132 -8.30 4.30 -9.32
C SER A 132 -9.13 5.18 -8.38
N THR A 133 -9.82 4.54 -7.45
CA THR A 133 -10.66 5.22 -6.46
C THR A 133 -10.57 4.56 -5.09
N VAL A 134 -10.58 5.39 -4.04
CA VAL A 134 -10.82 4.96 -2.66
C VAL A 134 -12.26 5.28 -2.28
N LEU A 135 -13.04 4.25 -1.96
CA LEU A 135 -14.38 4.38 -1.44
C LEU A 135 -14.35 4.83 0.03
N PRO A 136 -15.31 5.64 0.48
CA PRO A 136 -15.45 6.00 1.90
C PRO A 136 -16.11 4.85 2.68
N GLU A 137 -15.59 3.62 2.55
CA GLU A 137 -16.07 2.43 3.25
C GLU A 137 -14.89 1.74 3.94
N LEU A 138 -15.06 1.24 5.16
CA LEU A 138 -14.04 0.42 5.81
C LEU A 138 -13.91 -0.92 5.08
N MET A 139 -12.78 -1.17 4.41
CA MET A 139 -12.56 -2.37 3.60
C MET A 139 -11.75 -3.42 4.32
N TRP A 140 -10.73 -3.03 5.11
CA TRP A 140 -9.91 -4.01 5.80
C TRP A 140 -9.43 -3.57 7.19
N MET A 141 -9.12 -4.56 8.01
CA MET A 141 -8.54 -4.43 9.34
C MET A 141 -7.15 -5.05 9.32
N ARG A 142 -6.11 -4.23 9.53
CA ARG A 142 -4.72 -4.67 9.63
C ARG A 142 -4.40 -5.11 11.07
N SER A 143 -3.90 -6.32 11.24
CA SER A 143 -3.42 -6.78 12.54
C SER A 143 -2.14 -6.04 12.94
N GLY A 144 -2.11 -5.56 14.18
CA GLY A 144 -0.92 -5.06 14.85
C GLY A 144 -0.28 -6.08 15.79
N GLU A 145 -0.64 -7.37 15.65
CA GLU A 145 -0.25 -8.43 16.58
C GLU A 145 1.05 -9.12 16.17
N ASN A 146 1.38 -9.10 14.87
CA ASN A 146 2.58 -9.69 14.33
C ASN A 146 3.57 -8.61 13.86
N ASP A 147 4.84 -8.83 14.15
CA ASP A 147 5.90 -8.06 13.52
C ASP A 147 5.96 -8.41 12.03
N GLY A 148 6.13 -7.40 11.18
CA GLY A 148 6.32 -7.63 9.75
C GLY A 148 7.60 -8.42 9.48
N ILE A 149 7.62 -9.21 8.41
CA ILE A 149 8.84 -9.88 7.95
C ILE A 149 9.87 -8.80 7.55
N ARG A 150 11.04 -8.84 8.20
CA ARG A 150 12.12 -7.87 8.01
C ARG A 150 13.48 -8.56 7.92
N ASN A 151 14.41 -7.91 7.23
CA ASN A 151 15.82 -8.31 7.16
C ASN A 151 16.11 -9.70 6.56
N THR A 152 15.14 -10.29 5.85
CA THR A 152 15.30 -11.56 5.12
C THR A 152 15.77 -11.36 3.69
N SER A 153 15.58 -10.17 3.14
CA SER A 153 16.02 -9.79 1.80
C SER A 153 16.17 -8.26 1.69
N PRO A 154 16.84 -7.76 0.64
CA PRO A 154 17.02 -6.32 0.46
C PRO A 154 15.70 -5.54 0.42
N SER A 155 14.66 -6.06 -0.25
CA SER A 155 13.35 -5.38 -0.32
C SER A 155 12.56 -5.38 0.98
N LEU A 156 12.99 -6.19 1.96
CA LEU A 156 12.40 -6.29 3.31
C LEU A 156 13.29 -5.66 4.39
N THR A 157 14.39 -5.01 4.01
CA THR A 157 15.34 -4.37 4.93
C THR A 157 15.28 -2.86 4.80
N THR A 158 14.75 -2.17 5.81
CA THR A 158 14.52 -0.71 5.79
C THR A 158 15.77 0.15 5.65
N SER A 159 16.96 -0.41 5.94
CA SER A 159 18.24 0.30 5.76
C SER A 159 18.68 0.39 4.29
N PHE A 160 18.14 -0.42 3.39
CA PHE A 160 18.35 -0.29 1.95
C PHE A 160 17.29 0.65 1.37
N ASP A 161 17.34 1.93 1.67
CA ASP A 161 16.31 2.86 1.22
C ASP A 161 16.41 3.20 -0.28
N PHE A 162 15.26 3.45 -0.91
CA PHE A 162 15.18 3.83 -2.33
C PHE A 162 16.07 5.03 -2.67
N PHE A 163 16.18 6.04 -1.80
CA PHE A 163 16.87 7.29 -2.15
C PHE A 163 18.38 7.09 -2.24
N THR A 164 18.96 6.31 -1.33
CA THR A 164 20.36 5.89 -1.39
C THR A 164 20.58 5.00 -2.61
N TRP A 165 19.69 4.02 -2.83
CA TRP A 165 19.81 3.11 -3.97
C TRP A 165 19.75 3.84 -5.31
N TRP A 166 18.80 4.76 -5.49
CA TRP A 166 18.51 5.49 -6.72
C TRP A 166 19.67 6.40 -7.17
N ARG A 167 20.36 7.01 -6.21
CA ARG A 167 21.48 7.93 -6.45
C ARG A 167 22.83 7.25 -6.60
N SER A 168 22.99 6.02 -6.09
CA SER A 168 24.28 5.33 -6.16
C SER A 168 24.65 5.02 -7.60
N SER A 169 25.88 5.37 -7.99
CA SER A 169 26.46 4.99 -9.28
C SER A 169 26.72 3.48 -9.38
N GLU A 170 26.92 2.81 -8.25
CA GLU A 170 27.13 1.36 -8.16
C GLU A 170 25.88 0.60 -8.63
N ASN A 171 24.69 1.17 -8.37
CA ASN A 171 23.42 0.57 -8.75
C ASN A 171 22.99 0.89 -10.18
N LYS A 172 23.83 1.56 -11.00
CA LYS A 172 23.47 1.99 -12.36
C LYS A 172 22.90 0.86 -13.22
N LYS A 173 23.52 -0.33 -13.18
CA LYS A 173 23.07 -1.50 -13.95
C LYS A 173 21.69 -1.97 -13.48
N GLU A 174 21.48 -2.07 -12.18
CA GLU A 174 20.22 -2.51 -11.60
C GLU A 174 19.10 -1.49 -11.80
N LYS A 175 19.40 -0.19 -11.69
CA LYS A 175 18.46 0.90 -11.98
C LYS A 175 18.00 0.89 -13.44
N ASN A 176 18.92 0.68 -14.38
CA ASN A 176 18.55 0.56 -15.79
C ASN A 176 17.63 -0.64 -16.04
N ASP A 177 17.92 -1.77 -15.40
CA ASP A 177 17.05 -2.95 -15.46
C ASP A 177 15.65 -2.69 -14.85
N PHE A 178 15.59 -2.04 -13.68
CA PHE A 178 14.34 -1.61 -13.03
C PHE A 178 13.47 -0.77 -13.98
N ILE A 179 14.07 0.25 -14.60
CA ILE A 179 13.35 1.14 -15.51
C ILE A 179 12.92 0.42 -16.79
N ASN A 180 13.79 -0.40 -17.37
CA ASN A 180 13.45 -1.16 -18.57
C ASN A 180 12.32 -2.16 -18.33
N ARG A 181 12.30 -2.82 -17.18
CA ARG A 181 11.24 -3.74 -16.78
C ARG A 181 9.89 -3.02 -16.60
N ILE A 182 9.89 -1.84 -16.00
CA ILE A 182 8.67 -1.02 -15.87
C ILE A 182 8.21 -0.54 -17.25
N LYS A 183 9.13 -0.08 -18.11
CA LYS A 183 8.81 0.29 -19.51
C LYS A 183 8.18 -0.85 -20.29
N PHE A 184 8.70 -2.07 -20.15
CA PHE A 184 8.14 -3.25 -20.79
C PHE A 184 6.70 -3.53 -20.31
N ALA A 185 6.45 -3.48 -19.01
CA ALA A 185 5.10 -3.63 -18.47
C ALA A 185 4.15 -2.52 -18.93
N CYS A 186 4.62 -1.27 -18.99
CA CYS A 186 3.86 -0.14 -19.54
C CYS A 186 3.49 -0.38 -21.01
N HIS A 187 4.39 -0.95 -21.80
CA HIS A 187 4.12 -1.30 -23.18
C HIS A 187 3.05 -2.40 -23.30
N GLU A 188 3.13 -3.47 -22.52
CA GLU A 188 2.09 -4.52 -22.49
C GLU A 188 0.72 -3.95 -22.04
N ILE A 189 0.71 -3.03 -21.07
CA ILE A 189 -0.50 -2.32 -20.65
C ILE A 189 -1.08 -1.47 -21.79
N ASN A 190 -0.24 -0.75 -22.53
CA ASN A 190 -0.65 0.06 -23.68
C ASN A 190 -1.28 -0.80 -24.79
N GLN A 191 -0.74 -1.99 -25.03
CA GLN A 191 -1.36 -2.95 -25.96
C GLN A 191 -2.74 -3.39 -25.46
N LEU A 192 -2.86 -3.72 -24.17
CA LEU A 192 -4.12 -4.19 -23.59
C LEU A 192 -5.22 -3.12 -23.62
N ASN A 193 -4.89 -1.85 -23.37
CA ASN A 193 -5.85 -0.75 -23.34
C ASN A 193 -6.01 -0.02 -24.69
N ASN A 194 -5.32 -0.47 -25.75
CA ASN A 194 -5.24 0.22 -27.04
C ASN A 194 -4.84 1.70 -26.94
N LYS A 195 -3.92 2.03 -26.02
CA LYS A 195 -3.33 3.36 -25.85
C LYS A 195 -1.87 3.37 -26.31
N ARG A 196 -1.30 4.57 -26.45
CA ARG A 196 0.09 4.79 -26.86
C ARG A 196 0.73 5.88 -26.02
N TYR A 197 0.77 5.67 -24.71
CA TYR A 197 1.49 6.56 -23.81
C TYR A 197 2.99 6.30 -23.90
N ASP A 198 3.77 7.31 -24.28
CA ASP A 198 5.23 7.27 -24.21
C ASP A 198 5.69 8.22 -23.12
N LEU A 199 5.90 7.67 -21.92
CA LEU A 199 6.27 8.44 -20.74
C LEU A 199 7.74 8.24 -20.40
N ASP A 200 8.37 9.32 -19.93
CA ASP A 200 9.68 9.23 -19.32
C ASP A 200 9.58 8.64 -17.90
N ILE A 201 9.63 7.31 -17.84
CA ILE A 201 9.57 6.53 -16.61
C ILE A 201 10.67 6.93 -15.63
N PHE A 202 11.87 7.27 -16.13
CA PHE A 202 12.96 7.70 -15.26
C PHE A 202 12.60 9.01 -14.55
N ASN A 203 12.10 9.99 -15.30
CA ASN A 203 11.69 11.27 -14.73
C ASN A 203 10.50 11.15 -13.77
N LEU A 204 9.60 10.18 -13.95
CA LEU A 204 8.53 9.92 -12.98
C LEU A 204 9.06 9.40 -11.64
N PHE A 205 10.09 8.55 -11.65
CA PHE A 205 10.78 8.14 -10.42
C PHE A 205 11.68 9.25 -9.84
N GLU A 206 12.24 10.12 -10.67
CA GLU A 206 12.90 11.35 -10.19
C GLU A 206 11.91 12.27 -9.48
N ASN A 207 10.67 12.38 -9.95
CA ASN A 207 9.63 13.13 -9.23
C ASN A 207 9.37 12.51 -7.85
N TYR A 208 9.17 11.19 -7.78
CA TYR A 208 9.05 10.48 -6.50
C TYR A 208 10.22 10.75 -5.58
N PHE A 209 11.44 10.67 -6.11
CA PHE A 209 12.67 10.99 -5.40
C PHE A 209 12.65 12.41 -4.83
N GLN A 210 12.31 13.41 -5.65
CA GLN A 210 12.34 14.82 -5.26
C GLN A 210 11.32 15.17 -4.16
N PHE A 211 10.10 14.65 -4.27
CA PHE A 211 9.03 14.93 -3.30
C PHE A 211 9.21 14.18 -1.98
N ASN A 212 9.78 12.97 -2.01
CA ASN A 212 9.78 12.08 -0.83
C ASN A 212 11.16 11.92 -0.16
N ARG A 213 12.24 12.45 -0.75
CA ARG A 213 13.58 12.34 -0.15
C ARG A 213 13.61 12.92 1.28
N PRO A 214 14.29 12.27 2.23
CA PRO A 214 14.51 12.84 3.55
C PRO A 214 15.16 14.21 3.45
N LYS A 215 14.59 15.22 4.13
CA LYS A 215 15.21 16.54 4.25
C LYS A 215 16.49 16.42 5.08
N PHE A 216 17.49 17.27 4.78
CA PHE A 216 18.86 17.19 5.33
C PHE A 216 18.96 17.10 6.86
N TYR A 217 17.97 17.59 7.61
CA TYR A 217 17.92 17.48 9.07
C TYR A 217 17.94 16.03 9.59
N ASN A 218 17.49 15.04 8.81
CA ASN A 218 17.58 13.61 9.16
C ASN A 218 18.98 13.03 9.01
N LYS A 219 19.91 13.72 8.33
CA LYS A 219 21.27 13.22 8.08
C LYS A 219 22.12 13.26 9.36
N PHE A 220 21.94 14.28 10.20
CA PHE A 220 22.64 14.42 11.47
C PHE A 220 22.19 13.38 12.50
N TYR A 221 20.93 12.94 12.46
CA TYR A 221 20.40 11.90 13.34
C TYR A 221 21.22 10.60 13.27
N LYS A 222 21.70 10.22 12.07
CA LYS A 222 22.49 8.99 11.88
C LYS A 222 23.87 9.05 12.56
N TYR A 223 24.43 10.24 12.75
CA TYR A 223 25.73 10.48 13.40
C TYR A 223 25.62 10.76 14.90
N LEU A 224 24.40 10.85 15.44
CA LEU A 224 24.22 11.00 16.88
C LEU A 224 24.65 9.72 17.61
N PRO A 225 25.32 9.84 18.78
CA PRO A 225 25.54 8.72 19.69
C PRO A 225 24.26 7.92 19.95
N SER A 226 24.38 6.61 20.17
CA SER A 226 23.23 5.72 20.43
C SER A 226 22.31 6.26 21.53
N PHE A 227 22.87 6.74 22.64
CA PHE A 227 22.08 7.28 23.75
C PHE A 227 21.22 8.49 23.34
N ILE A 228 21.73 9.40 22.49
CA ILE A 228 20.95 10.55 21.99
C ILE A 228 19.89 10.07 21.00
N ARG A 229 20.22 9.09 20.14
CA ARG A 229 19.24 8.50 19.23
C ARG A 229 18.11 7.79 19.96
N ASP A 230 18.41 7.16 21.10
CA ASP A 230 17.43 6.47 21.94
C ASP A 230 16.58 7.46 22.74
N ILE A 231 17.17 8.56 23.22
CA ILE A 231 16.43 9.71 23.78
C ILE A 231 15.51 10.31 22.71
N ILE A 232 16.02 10.63 21.53
CA ILE A 232 15.22 11.18 20.43
C ILE A 232 14.15 10.17 19.99
N LYS A 233 14.45 8.87 19.88
CA LYS A 233 13.43 7.83 19.63
C LYS A 233 12.37 7.83 20.72
N TYR A 234 12.76 7.90 21.99
CA TYR A 234 11.83 7.95 23.11
C TYR A 234 10.94 9.19 23.02
N PHE A 235 11.52 10.38 22.75
CA PHE A 235 10.79 11.63 22.56
C PHE A 235 9.91 11.63 21.31
N PHE A 236 10.35 11.06 20.18
CA PHE A 236 9.52 10.88 18.98
C PHE A 236 8.44 9.82 19.19
N LYS A 237 8.69 8.78 19.99
CA LYS A 237 7.66 7.82 20.41
C LYS A 237 6.66 8.48 21.36
N MET A 238 7.10 9.47 22.13
CA MET A 238 6.26 10.26 23.04
C MET A 238 5.49 11.40 22.33
N PHE A 239 6.01 11.96 21.23
CA PHE A 239 5.44 13.15 20.57
C PHE A 239 5.10 13.01 19.06
N GLY A 240 5.53 11.96 18.34
CA GLY A 240 5.61 12.02 16.87
C GLY A 240 5.46 10.73 16.05
N HIS A 241 5.24 9.56 16.64
CA HIS A 241 4.82 8.38 15.88
C HIS A 241 3.99 7.47 16.79
N ASP A 242 2.67 7.51 16.57
CA ASP A 242 1.69 6.48 16.90
C ASP A 242 2.19 5.44 17.94
N VAL A 243 2.27 5.83 19.21
CA VAL A 243 1.63 4.98 20.20
C VAL A 243 0.17 5.06 19.79
N THR A 244 -0.22 4.18 18.87
CA THR A 244 -1.59 4.05 18.44
C THR A 244 -2.38 3.95 19.72
N LYS A 245 -3.09 5.03 20.06
CA LYS A 245 -3.80 5.10 21.34
C LYS A 245 -4.83 3.99 21.24
N ARG A 246 -4.51 2.85 21.87
CA ARG A 246 -5.32 1.64 21.80
C ARG A 246 -6.69 2.04 22.30
N THR A 247 -7.61 2.10 21.37
CA THR A 247 -8.93 2.66 21.61
C THR A 247 -9.89 1.48 21.52
N PRO A 248 -10.89 1.38 22.43
CA PRO A 248 -11.92 0.36 22.30
C PRO A 248 -12.46 0.35 20.87
N LEU A 249 -12.59 -0.83 20.26
CA LEU A 249 -12.94 -0.99 18.85
C LEU A 249 -14.18 -0.13 18.47
N ASN A 250 -15.21 -0.15 19.32
CA ASN A 250 -16.44 0.64 19.17
C ASN A 250 -16.19 2.16 19.03
N ASN A 251 -15.22 2.70 19.74
CA ASN A 251 -14.92 4.14 19.68
C ASN A 251 -14.27 4.52 18.33
N ILE A 252 -13.44 3.65 17.76
CA ILE A 252 -12.88 3.89 16.42
C ILE A 252 -13.94 3.69 15.34
N ILE A 253 -14.76 2.65 15.44
CA ILE A 253 -15.88 2.45 14.52
C ILE A 253 -16.79 3.68 14.51
N LYS A 254 -17.15 4.19 15.70
CA LYS A 254 -17.93 5.41 15.83
C LYS A 254 -17.23 6.61 15.17
N SER A 255 -15.94 6.80 15.43
CA SER A 255 -15.15 7.86 14.80
C SER A 255 -15.13 7.76 13.27
N LEU A 256 -15.01 6.55 12.71
CA LEU A 256 -15.08 6.33 11.26
C LEU A 256 -16.45 6.73 10.70
N ILE A 257 -17.54 6.29 11.34
CA ILE A 257 -18.92 6.63 10.96
C ILE A 257 -19.14 8.14 11.03
N ASP A 258 -18.72 8.78 12.13
CA ASP A 258 -18.83 10.23 12.33
C ASP A 258 -18.04 11.02 11.25
N ASN A 259 -17.00 10.40 10.66
CA ASN A 259 -16.21 10.96 9.56
C ASN A 259 -16.76 10.62 8.16
N GLY A 260 -17.98 10.08 8.07
CA GLY A 260 -18.63 9.74 6.81
C GLY A 260 -18.08 8.46 6.16
N ILE A 261 -17.39 7.61 6.93
CA ILE A 261 -16.95 6.30 6.45
C ILE A 261 -18.05 5.28 6.76
N LYS A 262 -18.56 4.62 5.72
CA LYS A 262 -19.50 3.50 5.87
C LYS A 262 -18.77 2.31 6.49
N VAL A 263 -19.40 1.72 7.49
CA VAL A 263 -18.86 0.55 8.20
C VAL A 263 -19.96 -0.49 8.31
N GLU A 264 -19.73 -1.69 7.77
CA GLU A 264 -20.67 -2.80 7.91
C GLU A 264 -20.46 -3.50 9.25
N LEU A 265 -21.35 -3.21 10.20
CA LEU A 265 -21.24 -3.71 11.58
C LEU A 265 -21.40 -5.23 11.65
N SER A 266 -22.16 -5.84 10.74
CA SER A 266 -22.35 -7.29 10.73
C SER A 266 -21.07 -8.04 10.33
N ASP A 267 -20.30 -7.52 9.36
CA ASP A 267 -19.00 -8.06 8.97
C ASP A 267 -17.98 -7.88 10.11
N LEU A 268 -17.94 -6.69 10.71
CA LEU A 268 -17.04 -6.43 11.84
C LEU A 268 -17.30 -7.35 13.03
N LYS A 269 -18.57 -7.59 13.36
CA LYS A 269 -18.92 -8.49 14.46
C LYS A 269 -18.41 -9.91 14.21
N LYS A 270 -18.48 -10.41 12.97
CA LYS A 270 -17.92 -11.72 12.60
C LYS A 270 -16.40 -11.74 12.77
N ILE A 271 -15.71 -10.70 12.30
CA ILE A 271 -14.25 -10.57 12.46
C ILE A 271 -13.86 -10.53 13.94
N GLU A 272 -14.55 -9.72 14.74
CA GLU A 272 -14.31 -9.62 16.18
C GLU A 272 -14.54 -10.96 16.90
N GLN A 273 -15.57 -11.72 16.51
CA GLN A 273 -15.80 -13.07 17.01
C GLN A 273 -14.66 -14.03 16.65
N THR A 274 -14.17 -14.01 15.40
CA THR A 274 -13.02 -14.82 14.98
C THR A 274 -11.77 -14.50 15.79
N ILE A 275 -11.47 -13.21 16.02
CA ILE A 275 -10.33 -12.78 16.84
C ILE A 275 -10.50 -13.27 18.29
N ASN A 276 -11.68 -13.07 18.89
CA ASN A 276 -11.94 -13.51 20.27
C ASN A 276 -11.81 -15.02 20.43
N LEU A 277 -12.33 -15.81 19.48
CA LEU A 277 -12.22 -17.27 19.49
C LEU A 277 -10.75 -17.72 19.48
N PHE A 278 -9.96 -17.17 18.55
CA PHE A 278 -8.53 -17.47 18.44
C PHE A 278 -7.76 -17.22 19.75
N TYR A 279 -8.06 -16.13 20.46
CA TYR A 279 -7.42 -15.83 21.74
C TYR A 279 -8.03 -16.57 22.94
N SER A 280 -9.26 -17.09 22.81
CA SER A 280 -9.86 -17.96 23.83
C SER A 280 -9.25 -19.36 23.84
N GLU A 281 -8.90 -19.90 22.66
CA GLU A 281 -8.28 -21.23 22.50
C GLU A 281 -6.79 -21.26 22.87
N LYS A 282 -6.14 -20.10 22.94
CA LYS A 282 -4.73 -19.94 23.33
C LYS A 282 -4.48 -19.86 24.84
N LYS A 283 -5.55 -19.86 25.65
CA LYS A 283 -5.46 -19.88 27.13
C LYS A 283 -5.49 -21.31 27.63
#